data_AF-A0A6G0ZAC7-F1
#
_entry.id   AF-A0A6G0ZAC7-F1
#
_cell.length_a   1.000
_cell.length_b   1.000
_cell.length_c   1.000
_cell.angle_alpha   90.00
_cell.angle_beta   90.00
_cell.angle_gamma   90.00
#
_symmetry.space_group_name_H-M   'P 1'
#
loop_
_entity.id
_entity.type
_entity.pdbx_description
1 polymer ?
#
loop_
_entity_poly.entity_id
_entity_poly.type
_entity_poly.pdbx_seq_one_letter_code
_entity_poly.pdbx_strand_id
1 'polypeptide(L)'
;MDFNYENCIKEGLKNLTITSAVKNKNEEEYFKEFMQQDETGVNILKRLSGNDLPTFYIPQITEEVNIFKAQLRAEARGRFFERELSRLLTSEELKYMWSLLQEHHTSLNNFIHNQYINYKSFIQVKQKLSDKYKSFFNPSIFLQLQDSNIKGYLSIDTFFNYIMKKIWIDQTRNGLSQYDSSGCGYLSEADFEAYILDLIPTLTQLKKLEKMFYSFYSCMVVRKFFFYLDPLRTGKIRIIDILSCGFLDELLE
;
A
#
# COMPACT_ATOMS: atom_id res chain seq x y z
N MET A 1 36.87 25.10 43.15
CA MET A 1 37.25 23.77 42.63
C MET A 1 38.18 24.04 41.46
N ASP A 2 39.47 24.05 41.71
CA ASP A 2 40.47 24.47 40.73
C ASP A 2 40.70 23.37 39.71
N PHE A 3 40.23 23.62 38.49
CA PHE A 3 40.36 22.72 37.36
C PHE A 3 41.82 22.75 36.88
N ASN A 4 42.61 21.74 37.26
CA ASN A 4 44.04 21.70 36.99
C ASN A 4 44.33 21.33 35.52
N TYR A 5 44.37 22.35 34.67
CA TYR A 5 44.60 22.26 33.22
C TYR A 5 45.90 21.52 32.85
N GLU A 6 46.95 21.58 33.67
CA GLU A 6 48.23 20.94 33.36
C GLU A 6 48.16 19.41 33.35
N ASN A 7 47.31 18.83 34.20
CA ASN A 7 47.15 17.38 34.25
C ASN A 7 46.40 16.83 33.03
N CYS A 8 45.38 17.53 32.55
CA CYS A 8 44.64 17.13 31.35
C CYS A 8 45.51 17.19 30.08
N ILE A 9 46.40 18.18 29.98
CA ILE A 9 47.31 18.30 28.82
C ILE A 9 48.38 17.21 28.86
N LYS A 10 48.92 16.87 30.05
CA LYS A 10 49.90 15.78 30.19
C LYS A 10 49.31 14.40 29.87
N GLU A 11 48.06 14.13 30.24
CA GLU A 11 47.37 12.90 29.82
C GLU A 11 47.04 12.89 28.33
N GLY A 12 46.58 14.01 27.77
CA GLY A 12 46.30 14.13 26.33
C GLY A 12 47.55 13.90 25.47
N LEU A 13 48.71 14.40 25.90
CA LEU A 13 49.98 14.22 25.19
C LEU A 13 50.54 12.79 25.31
N LYS A 14 50.32 12.08 26.42
CA LYS A 14 50.65 10.64 26.53
C LYS A 14 49.84 9.78 25.56
N ASN A 15 48.61 10.18 25.24
CA ASN A 15 47.77 9.46 24.29
C ASN A 15 48.08 9.83 22.83
N LEU A 16 48.92 10.85 22.60
CA LEU A 16 49.34 11.32 21.27
C LEU A 16 50.77 10.89 20.90
N THR A 17 51.47 10.13 21.76
CA THR A 17 52.71 9.47 21.34
C THR A 17 52.41 8.38 20.33
N ILE A 18 52.51 8.75 19.05
CA ILE A 18 52.56 7.85 17.91
C ILE A 18 53.74 6.91 18.15
N THR A 19 53.45 5.68 18.56
CA THR A 19 54.41 4.58 18.55
C THR A 19 54.97 4.46 17.14
N SER A 20 56.28 4.66 17.03
CA SER A 20 57.04 4.55 15.79
C SER A 20 56.74 3.23 15.08
N ALA A 21 56.27 3.36 13.83
CA ALA A 21 56.24 2.38 12.75
C ALA A 21 56.58 0.93 13.16
N VAL A 22 55.53 0.12 13.36
CA VAL A 22 55.65 -1.33 13.17
C VAL A 22 56.14 -1.53 11.74
N LYS A 23 57.29 -2.19 11.56
CA LYS A 23 57.87 -2.52 10.25
C LYS A 23 56.75 -3.07 9.34
N ASN A 24 56.42 -2.33 8.28
CA ASN A 24 55.52 -2.79 7.24
C ASN A 24 56.09 -4.10 6.68
N LYS A 25 55.41 -5.22 6.90
CA LYS A 25 55.58 -6.43 6.09
C LYS A 25 55.35 -6.04 4.63
N ASN A 26 56.16 -6.55 3.71
CA ASN A 26 56.01 -6.27 2.28
C ASN A 26 54.63 -6.76 1.82
N GLU A 27 53.93 -5.97 0.98
CA GLU A 27 52.60 -6.34 0.45
C GLU A 27 52.60 -7.72 -0.23
N GLU A 28 53.73 -8.11 -0.83
CA GLU A 28 53.93 -9.43 -1.43
C GLU A 28 53.92 -10.58 -0.41
N GLU A 29 54.38 -10.36 0.82
CA GLU A 29 54.32 -11.37 1.87
C GLU A 29 52.88 -11.55 2.33
N TYR A 30 52.13 -10.45 2.51
CA TYR A 30 50.70 -10.51 2.81
C TYR A 30 49.91 -11.23 1.71
N PHE A 31 50.22 -10.93 0.44
CA PHE A 31 49.58 -11.55 -0.69
C PHE A 31 49.85 -13.07 -0.76
N LYS A 32 51.09 -13.49 -0.50
CA LYS A 32 51.44 -14.93 -0.43
C LYS A 32 50.82 -15.63 0.77
N GLU A 33 50.73 -14.97 1.93
CA GLU A 33 50.06 -15.48 3.12
C GLU A 33 48.56 -15.70 2.86
N PHE A 34 47.91 -14.77 2.14
CA PHE A 34 46.49 -14.89 1.75
C PHE A 34 46.23 -15.92 0.65
N MET A 35 47.11 -16.05 -0.34
CA MET A 35 46.95 -17.03 -1.43
C MET A 35 47.26 -18.47 -0.99
N GLN A 36 48.06 -18.66 0.07
CA GLN A 36 48.30 -19.97 0.69
C GLN A 36 47.17 -20.39 1.64
N GLN A 37 46.32 -19.46 2.07
CA GLN A 37 45.05 -19.79 2.68
C GLN A 37 44.11 -20.21 1.55
N ASP A 38 44.15 -21.50 1.20
CA ASP A 38 43.18 -22.11 0.29
C ASP A 38 41.76 -21.91 0.87
N GLU A 39 41.11 -20.80 0.52
CA GLU A 39 39.68 -20.62 0.62
C GLU A 39 39.02 -21.48 -0.46
N THR A 40 39.12 -22.80 -0.29
CA THR A 40 38.20 -23.72 -0.96
C THR A 40 36.78 -23.21 -0.75
N GLY A 41 35.91 -23.34 -1.76
CA GLY A 41 34.53 -22.81 -1.72
C GLY A 41 33.74 -23.21 -0.47
N VAL A 42 34.18 -24.26 0.24
CA VAL A 42 33.68 -24.70 1.55
C VAL A 42 33.86 -23.66 2.66
N ASN A 43 34.99 -22.92 2.72
CA ASN A 43 35.22 -21.88 3.73
C ASN A 43 34.44 -20.59 3.43
N ILE A 44 34.27 -20.25 2.16
CA ILE A 44 33.37 -19.19 1.72
C ILE A 44 31.94 -19.55 2.12
N LEU A 45 31.45 -20.75 1.77
CA LEU A 45 30.12 -21.21 2.16
C LEU A 45 29.93 -21.28 3.69
N LYS A 46 30.97 -21.62 4.46
CA LYS A 46 30.94 -21.55 5.93
C LYS A 46 30.80 -20.12 6.45
N ARG A 47 31.51 -19.13 5.88
CA ARG A 47 31.30 -17.71 6.21
C ARG A 47 29.91 -17.24 5.80
N LEU A 48 29.43 -17.66 4.63
CA LEU A 48 28.09 -17.34 4.13
C LEU A 48 26.97 -18.01 4.96
N SER A 49 27.28 -19.11 5.65
CA SER A 49 26.35 -19.81 6.55
C SER A 49 26.29 -19.24 7.96
N GLY A 50 27.25 -18.39 8.35
CA GLY A 50 27.11 -17.52 9.51
C GLY A 50 26.05 -16.47 9.17
N ASN A 51 25.26 -16.05 10.16
CA ASN A 51 24.15 -15.09 10.04
C ASN A 51 24.53 -13.68 9.49
N ASP A 52 25.70 -13.53 8.88
CA ASP A 52 26.23 -12.29 8.30
C ASP A 52 25.70 -12.04 6.88
N LEU A 53 25.09 -13.02 6.21
CA LEU A 53 24.36 -12.78 4.96
C LEU A 53 22.91 -12.40 5.22
N PRO A 54 22.43 -11.25 4.71
CA PRO A 54 21.01 -10.95 4.67
C PRO A 54 20.27 -12.09 3.96
N THR A 55 19.16 -12.55 4.54
CA THR A 55 18.29 -13.52 3.87
C THR A 55 17.63 -12.82 2.67
N PHE A 56 18.19 -12.99 1.47
CA PHE A 56 17.70 -12.32 0.26
C PHE A 56 16.40 -12.93 -0.29
N TYR A 57 16.08 -14.15 0.13
CA TYR A 57 14.88 -14.86 -0.29
C TYR A 57 14.20 -15.48 0.93
N ILE A 58 12.95 -15.10 1.15
CA ILE A 58 12.07 -15.76 2.10
C ILE A 58 11.07 -16.54 1.24
N PRO A 59 11.08 -17.88 1.28
CA PRO A 59 10.15 -18.68 0.50
C PRO A 59 8.72 -18.33 0.89
N GLN A 60 7.85 -18.33 -0.11
CA GLN A 60 6.45 -18.06 0.08
C GLN A 60 5.84 -19.12 1.00
N ILE A 61 5.11 -18.67 2.02
CA ILE A 61 4.41 -19.57 2.93
C ILE A 61 3.13 -20.04 2.23
N THR A 62 3.20 -21.21 1.61
CA THR A 62 2.04 -21.92 1.05
C THR A 62 1.53 -22.97 2.04
N GLU A 63 0.28 -23.38 1.88
CA GLU A 63 -0.31 -24.45 2.70
C GLU A 63 0.45 -25.78 2.55
N GLU A 64 0.95 -26.05 1.34
CA GLU A 64 1.79 -27.22 1.04
C GLU A 64 3.09 -27.25 1.86
N VAL A 65 3.67 -26.09 2.14
CA VAL A 65 4.92 -25.96 2.90
C VAL A 65 4.64 -25.98 4.40
N ASN A 66 3.65 -25.21 4.87
CA ASN A 66 3.31 -25.15 6.29
C ASN A 66 1.89 -24.62 6.53
N ILE A 67 0.96 -25.53 6.82
CA ILE A 67 -0.44 -25.23 7.10
C ILE A 67 -0.60 -24.21 8.24
N PHE A 68 0.09 -24.40 9.36
CA PHE A 68 -0.06 -23.49 10.52
C PHE A 68 0.43 -22.06 10.23
N LYS A 69 1.56 -21.92 9.53
CA LYS A 69 2.06 -20.60 9.14
C LYS A 69 1.16 -19.94 8.11
N ALA A 70 0.61 -20.71 7.17
CA ALA A 70 -0.34 -20.21 6.18
C ALA A 70 -1.63 -19.71 6.85
N GLN A 71 -2.20 -20.49 7.77
CA GLN A 71 -3.37 -20.09 8.56
C GLN A 71 -3.11 -18.87 9.43
N LEU A 72 -1.97 -18.84 10.15
CA LEU A 72 -1.59 -17.68 10.96
C LEU A 72 -1.46 -16.42 10.09
N ARG A 73 -0.88 -16.55 8.90
CA ARG A 73 -0.75 -15.44 7.94
C ARG A 73 -2.12 -14.97 7.45
N ALA A 74 -3.02 -15.90 7.12
CA ALA A 74 -4.38 -15.58 6.69
C ALA A 74 -5.15 -14.83 7.79
N GLU A 75 -5.11 -15.31 9.03
CA GLU A 75 -5.73 -14.66 10.20
C GLU A 75 -5.14 -13.27 10.48
N ALA A 76 -3.81 -13.14 10.46
CA ALA A 76 -3.15 -11.85 10.66
C ALA A 76 -3.57 -10.83 9.58
N ARG A 77 -3.69 -11.27 8.32
CA ARG A 77 -4.16 -10.45 7.22
C ARG A 77 -5.63 -10.10 7.35
N GLY A 78 -6.49 -11.04 7.73
CA GLY A 78 -7.92 -10.79 7.98
C GLY A 78 -8.11 -9.65 8.99
N ARG A 79 -7.43 -9.73 10.14
CA ARG A 79 -7.45 -8.66 11.16
C ARG A 79 -6.89 -7.34 10.67
N PHE A 80 -5.86 -7.37 9.82
CA PHE A 80 -5.32 -6.16 9.22
C PHE A 80 -6.36 -5.50 8.30
N PHE A 81 -7.03 -6.27 7.44
CA PHE A 81 -8.06 -5.76 6.55
C PHE A 81 -9.29 -5.25 7.30
N GLU A 82 -9.73 -5.93 8.36
CA GLU A 82 -10.80 -5.44 9.24
C GLU A 82 -10.47 -4.07 9.84
N ARG A 83 -9.24 -3.90 10.32
CA ARG A 83 -8.77 -2.62 10.84
C ARG A 83 -8.77 -1.54 9.76
N GLU A 84 -8.28 -1.83 8.57
CA GLU A 84 -8.29 -0.87 7.46
C GLU A 84 -9.71 -0.52 7.02
N LEU A 85 -10.62 -1.50 6.94
CA LEU A 85 -12.04 -1.27 6.61
C LEU A 85 -12.73 -0.41 7.68
N SER A 86 -12.43 -0.61 8.97
CA SER A 86 -12.99 0.20 10.07
C SER A 86 -12.58 1.69 10.00
N ARG A 87 -11.44 1.98 9.34
CA ARG A 87 -10.96 3.36 9.11
C ARG A 87 -11.67 4.05 7.95
N LEU A 88 -12.37 3.33 7.09
CA LEU A 88 -13.13 3.92 5.98
C LEU A 88 -14.41 4.59 6.49
N LEU A 89 -14.83 5.66 5.81
CA LEU A 89 -16.03 6.40 6.20
C LEU A 89 -17.29 5.55 5.99
N THR A 90 -18.17 5.53 6.97
CA THR A 90 -19.47 4.86 6.89
C THR A 90 -20.48 5.69 6.10
N SER A 91 -21.61 5.09 5.73
CA SER A 91 -22.69 5.81 5.05
C SER A 91 -23.21 7.01 5.86
N GLU A 92 -23.30 6.87 7.19
CA GLU A 92 -23.76 7.95 8.07
C GLU A 92 -22.72 9.07 8.17
N GLU A 93 -21.44 8.71 8.30
CA GLU A 93 -20.31 9.66 8.30
C GLU A 93 -20.21 10.44 6.99
N LEU A 94 -20.50 9.80 5.85
CA LEU A 94 -20.56 10.43 4.54
C LEU A 94 -21.73 11.41 4.44
N LYS A 95 -22.93 11.03 4.91
CA LYS A 95 -24.10 11.91 4.95
C LYS A 95 -23.88 13.13 5.84
N TYR A 96 -23.23 12.93 7.00
CA TYR A 96 -22.87 14.01 7.90
C TYR A 96 -21.86 14.98 7.28
N MET A 97 -20.84 14.46 6.60
CA MET A 97 -19.88 15.30 5.88
C MET A 97 -20.55 16.08 4.75
N TRP A 98 -21.45 15.43 4.00
CA TRP A 98 -22.23 16.09 2.95
C TRP A 98 -23.03 17.27 3.51
N SER A 99 -23.79 17.08 4.60
CA SER A 99 -24.57 18.16 5.19
C SER A 99 -23.71 19.31 5.68
N LEU A 100 -22.53 19.04 6.26
CA LEU A 100 -21.57 20.07 6.66
C LEU A 100 -21.01 20.85 5.46
N LEU A 101 -20.72 20.18 4.35
CA LEU A 101 -20.26 20.85 3.13
C LEU A 101 -21.35 21.79 2.59
N GLN A 102 -22.61 21.35 2.62
CA GLN A 102 -23.75 22.17 2.20
C GLN A 102 -23.98 23.37 3.14
N GLU A 103 -23.77 23.23 4.44
CA GLU A 103 -23.89 24.35 5.40
C GLU A 103 -22.85 25.45 5.14
N HIS A 104 -21.64 25.08 4.69
CA HIS A 104 -20.51 25.99 4.46
C HIS A 104 -20.32 26.37 2.98
N HIS A 105 -21.33 26.15 2.14
CA HIS A 105 -21.26 26.48 0.72
C HIS A 105 -21.11 28.00 0.49
N THR A 106 -20.38 28.35 -0.56
CA THR A 106 -20.25 29.73 -1.03
C THR A 106 -21.16 29.90 -2.24
N SER A 107 -22.24 30.66 -2.09
CA SER A 107 -23.15 30.97 -3.20
C SER A 107 -22.43 31.88 -4.20
N LEU A 108 -22.28 31.40 -5.44
CA LEU A 108 -21.86 32.25 -6.56
C LEU A 108 -23.12 32.68 -7.32
N ASN A 109 -23.37 33.99 -7.36
CA ASN A 109 -24.57 34.60 -7.94
C ASN A 109 -24.85 34.19 -9.40
N ASN A 110 -23.87 33.63 -10.11
CA ASN A 110 -23.97 33.27 -11.53
C ASN A 110 -24.16 31.76 -11.81
N PHE A 111 -24.09 30.90 -10.80
CA PHE A 111 -24.18 29.44 -10.98
C PHE A 111 -25.28 28.86 -10.09
N ILE A 112 -26.51 28.90 -10.58
CA ILE A 112 -27.74 28.56 -9.84
C ILE A 112 -27.80 27.08 -9.44
N HIS A 113 -27.06 26.19 -10.11
CA HIS A 113 -27.16 24.75 -9.92
C HIS A 113 -26.01 24.10 -9.14
N ASN A 114 -24.83 24.71 -9.08
CA ASN A 114 -23.65 24.07 -8.50
C ASN A 114 -23.30 24.72 -7.16
N GLN A 115 -23.24 23.90 -6.11
CA GLN A 115 -22.80 24.35 -4.79
C GLN A 115 -21.26 24.30 -4.75
N TYR A 116 -20.63 25.45 -4.48
CA TYR A 116 -19.19 25.56 -4.41
C TYR A 116 -18.71 25.78 -2.98
N ILE A 117 -17.47 25.41 -2.70
CA ILE A 117 -16.79 25.74 -1.45
C ILE A 117 -15.47 26.44 -1.77
N ASN A 118 -15.21 27.56 -1.09
CA ASN A 118 -13.91 28.23 -1.15
C ASN A 118 -12.92 27.58 -0.16
N TYR A 119 -11.63 27.88 -0.29
CA TYR A 119 -10.61 27.26 0.56
C TYR A 119 -10.74 27.59 2.06
N LYS A 120 -11.25 28.77 2.42
CA LYS A 120 -11.46 29.17 3.82
C LYS A 120 -12.57 28.31 4.46
N SER A 121 -13.70 28.15 3.77
CA SER A 121 -14.79 27.27 4.16
C SER A 121 -14.35 25.81 4.22
N PHE A 122 -13.52 25.37 3.28
CA PHE A 122 -12.93 24.02 3.27
C PHE A 122 -12.13 23.73 4.55
N ILE A 123 -11.34 24.70 5.03
CA ILE A 123 -10.62 24.59 6.30
C ILE A 123 -11.59 24.57 7.50
N GLN A 124 -12.63 25.40 7.48
CA GLN A 124 -13.64 25.43 8.55
C GLN A 124 -14.36 24.08 8.69
N VAL A 125 -14.75 23.47 7.57
CA VAL A 125 -15.33 22.11 7.56
C VAL A 125 -14.33 21.09 8.10
N LYS A 126 -13.06 21.14 7.67
CA LYS A 126 -12.00 20.28 8.21
C LYS A 126 -11.85 20.37 9.72
N GLN A 127 -12.01 21.56 10.31
CA GLN A 127 -11.90 21.78 11.77
C GLN A 127 -13.08 21.19 12.55
N LYS A 128 -14.26 21.12 11.94
CA LYS A 128 -15.46 20.50 12.55
C LYS A 128 -15.44 18.97 12.46
N LEU A 129 -14.72 18.40 11.50
CA LEU A 129 -14.66 16.97 11.26
C LEU A 129 -13.62 16.26 12.15
N SER A 130 -13.84 14.98 12.41
CA SER A 130 -12.92 14.14 13.17
C SER A 130 -11.64 13.78 12.37
N ASP A 131 -10.67 13.18 13.05
CA ASP A 131 -9.38 12.80 12.46
C ASP A 131 -9.50 11.89 11.23
N LYS A 132 -10.56 11.09 11.18
CA LYS A 132 -10.86 10.15 10.09
C LYS A 132 -10.98 10.83 8.72
N TYR A 133 -11.46 12.07 8.69
CA TYR A 133 -11.66 12.84 7.47
C TYR A 133 -10.39 13.58 7.00
N LYS A 134 -9.40 13.76 7.88
CA LYS A 134 -8.25 14.65 7.62
C LYS A 134 -7.45 14.28 6.37
N SER A 135 -7.43 12.99 6.01
CA SER A 135 -6.73 12.48 4.82
C SER A 135 -7.33 12.99 3.49
N PHE A 136 -8.62 13.37 3.48
CA PHE A 136 -9.31 13.92 2.32
C PHE A 136 -9.19 15.45 2.22
N PHE A 137 -9.01 16.13 3.36
CA PHE A 137 -8.94 17.59 3.43
C PHE A 137 -7.50 18.11 3.34
N ASN A 138 -6.79 17.74 2.27
CA ASN A 138 -5.45 18.23 1.97
C ASN A 138 -5.47 19.42 1.00
N PRO A 139 -4.58 20.43 1.17
CA PRO A 139 -4.50 21.56 0.24
C PRO A 139 -4.25 21.12 -1.21
N SER A 140 -3.44 20.08 -1.41
CA SER A 140 -3.17 19.50 -2.73
C SER A 140 -4.43 18.94 -3.40
N ILE A 141 -5.33 18.31 -2.63
CA ILE A 141 -6.59 17.77 -3.15
C ILE A 141 -7.51 18.92 -3.57
N PHE A 142 -7.62 19.96 -2.75
CA PHE A 142 -8.41 21.15 -3.09
C PHE A 142 -7.94 21.78 -4.41
N LEU A 143 -6.62 21.93 -4.59
CA LEU A 143 -6.04 22.49 -5.81
C LEU A 143 -6.24 21.59 -7.03
N GLN A 144 -6.13 20.27 -6.85
CA GLN A 144 -6.32 19.29 -7.94
C GLN A 144 -7.77 19.20 -8.42
N LEU A 145 -8.74 19.38 -7.53
CA LEU A 145 -10.18 19.26 -7.82
C LEU A 145 -10.86 20.62 -8.07
N GLN A 146 -10.10 21.71 -8.02
CA GLN A 146 -10.61 23.05 -8.24
C GLN A 146 -11.29 23.17 -9.62
N ASP A 147 -12.34 23.98 -9.71
CA ASP A 147 -12.99 24.24 -10.98
C ASP A 147 -12.02 24.94 -11.95
N SER A 148 -12.01 24.49 -13.20
CA SER A 148 -11.18 25.08 -14.26
C SER A 148 -11.63 26.50 -14.61
N ASN A 149 -12.92 26.78 -14.47
CA ASN A 149 -13.53 28.05 -14.85
C ASN A 149 -13.47 29.07 -13.71
N ILE A 150 -13.52 28.61 -12.46
CA ILE A 150 -13.64 29.48 -11.28
C ILE A 150 -12.50 29.22 -10.31
N LYS A 151 -11.47 30.08 -10.37
CA LYS A 151 -10.28 29.90 -9.53
C LYS A 151 -10.57 30.07 -8.04
N GLY A 152 -10.04 29.17 -7.22
CA GLY A 152 -10.21 29.17 -5.77
C GLY A 152 -11.54 28.58 -5.27
N TYR A 153 -12.33 27.96 -6.16
CA TYR A 153 -13.59 27.31 -5.82
C TYR A 153 -13.56 25.83 -6.21
N LEU A 154 -14.15 25.01 -5.35
CA LEU A 154 -14.28 23.57 -5.52
C LEU A 154 -15.76 23.23 -5.55
N SER A 155 -16.21 22.50 -6.57
CA SER A 155 -17.58 21.95 -6.59
C SER A 155 -17.72 20.91 -5.48
N ILE A 156 -18.76 21.06 -4.66
CA ILE A 156 -19.05 20.13 -3.56
C ILE A 156 -19.34 18.74 -4.12
N ASP A 157 -20.07 18.64 -5.24
CA ASP A 157 -20.34 17.38 -5.93
C ASP A 157 -19.06 16.70 -6.39
N THR A 158 -18.15 17.44 -7.04
CA THR A 158 -16.87 16.90 -7.52
C THR A 158 -16.02 16.38 -6.36
N PHE A 159 -15.95 17.15 -5.26
CA PHE A 159 -15.22 16.73 -4.07
C PHE A 159 -15.82 15.49 -3.42
N PHE A 160 -17.15 15.44 -3.30
CA PHE A 160 -17.84 14.31 -2.70
C PHE A 160 -17.67 13.05 -3.55
N ASN A 161 -17.80 13.15 -4.86
CA ASN A 161 -17.57 12.05 -5.80
C ASN A 161 -16.13 11.54 -5.73
N TYR A 162 -15.13 12.43 -5.59
CA TYR A 162 -13.75 12.03 -5.35
C TYR A 162 -13.60 11.18 -4.08
N ILE A 163 -14.21 11.61 -2.96
CA ILE A 163 -14.15 10.86 -1.69
C ILE A 163 -14.84 9.50 -1.85
N MET A 164 -16.02 9.47 -2.46
CA MET A 164 -16.76 8.24 -2.73
C MET A 164 -15.95 7.27 -3.57
N LYS A 165 -15.34 7.73 -4.68
CA LYS A 165 -14.50 6.88 -5.53
C LYS A 165 -13.27 6.38 -4.78
N LYS A 166 -12.63 7.22 -3.96
CA LYS A 166 -11.47 6.81 -3.16
C LYS A 166 -11.83 5.72 -2.15
N ILE A 167 -12.94 5.87 -1.43
CA ILE A 167 -13.44 4.84 -0.50
C ILE A 167 -13.76 3.56 -1.26
N TRP A 168 -14.43 3.66 -2.41
CA TRP A 168 -14.76 2.50 -3.23
C TRP A 168 -13.51 1.74 -3.71
N ILE A 169 -12.47 2.46 -4.13
CA ILE A 169 -11.17 1.85 -4.50
C ILE A 169 -10.56 1.13 -3.30
N ASP A 170 -10.53 1.76 -2.11
CA ASP A 170 -9.95 1.15 -0.91
C ASP A 170 -10.74 -0.10 -0.45
N GLN A 171 -12.08 -0.04 -0.50
CA GLN A 171 -12.95 -1.18 -0.20
C GLN A 171 -12.70 -2.33 -1.18
N THR A 172 -12.72 -2.03 -2.47
CA THR A 172 -12.53 -3.02 -3.54
C THR A 172 -11.14 -3.64 -3.48
N ARG A 173 -10.10 -2.82 -3.23
CA ARG A 173 -8.73 -3.29 -3.04
C ARG A 173 -8.63 -4.25 -1.85
N ASN A 174 -9.23 -3.90 -0.71
CA ASN A 174 -9.25 -4.76 0.46
C ASN A 174 -10.04 -6.06 0.20
N GLY A 175 -11.17 -5.97 -0.50
CA GLY A 175 -11.97 -7.13 -0.92
C GLY A 175 -11.15 -8.10 -1.77
N LEU A 176 -10.53 -7.62 -2.86
CA LEU A 176 -9.63 -8.42 -3.71
C LEU A 176 -8.44 -8.99 -2.92
N SER A 177 -7.87 -8.21 -2.00
CA SER A 177 -6.72 -8.62 -1.20
C SER A 177 -7.04 -9.74 -0.19
N GLN A 178 -8.31 -10.02 0.10
CA GLN A 178 -8.70 -11.18 0.92
C GLN A 178 -8.53 -12.50 0.16
N TYR A 179 -8.69 -12.47 -1.18
CA TYR A 179 -8.58 -13.65 -2.04
C TYR A 179 -7.15 -13.88 -2.54
N ASP A 180 -6.22 -12.96 -2.29
CA ASP A 180 -4.81 -13.13 -2.64
C ASP A 180 -4.17 -14.21 -1.75
N SER A 181 -4.29 -15.48 -2.17
CA SER A 181 -3.67 -16.65 -1.54
C SER A 181 -2.16 -16.50 -1.45
N SER A 182 -1.56 -15.78 -2.40
CA SER A 182 -0.13 -15.55 -2.50
C SER A 182 0.39 -14.54 -1.47
N GLY A 183 -0.43 -13.54 -1.13
CA GLY A 183 -0.11 -12.37 -0.31
C GLY A 183 0.91 -11.42 -0.95
N CYS A 184 1.13 -11.52 -2.25
CA CYS A 184 2.10 -10.73 -3.00
C CYS A 184 1.45 -9.62 -3.84
N GLY A 185 0.13 -9.42 -3.72
CA GLY A 185 -0.63 -8.43 -4.49
C GLY A 185 -1.09 -8.91 -5.88
N TYR A 186 -1.11 -10.23 -6.09
CA TYR A 186 -1.54 -10.86 -7.33
C TYR A 186 -2.69 -11.83 -7.06
N LEU A 187 -3.59 -11.98 -8.02
CA LEU A 187 -4.62 -13.02 -8.02
C LEU A 187 -4.34 -14.02 -9.13
N SER A 188 -4.40 -15.31 -8.80
CA SER A 188 -4.53 -16.38 -9.78
C SER A 188 -5.96 -16.41 -10.36
N GLU A 189 -6.16 -17.20 -11.42
CA GLU A 189 -7.51 -17.40 -11.98
C GLU A 189 -8.48 -17.92 -10.92
N ALA A 190 -8.06 -18.89 -10.10
CA ALA A 190 -8.88 -19.47 -9.04
C ALA A 190 -9.21 -18.44 -7.93
N ASP A 191 -8.23 -17.63 -7.52
CA ASP A 191 -8.44 -16.59 -6.51
C ASP A 191 -9.47 -15.56 -7.01
N PHE A 192 -9.35 -15.13 -8.26
CA PHE A 192 -10.26 -14.14 -8.84
C PHE A 192 -11.64 -14.74 -9.14
N GLU A 193 -11.72 -16.01 -9.56
CA GLU A 193 -12.98 -16.72 -9.74
C GLU A 193 -13.77 -16.82 -8.44
N ALA A 194 -13.10 -17.13 -7.32
CA ALA A 194 -13.71 -17.15 -6.00
C ALA A 194 -14.28 -15.78 -5.62
N TYR A 195 -13.50 -14.69 -5.84
CA TYR A 195 -13.98 -13.33 -5.62
C TYR A 195 -15.23 -13.00 -6.44
N ILE A 196 -15.24 -13.31 -7.74
CA ILE A 196 -16.38 -13.03 -8.61
C ILE A 196 -17.60 -13.86 -8.21
N LEU A 197 -17.44 -15.13 -7.84
CA LEU A 197 -18.54 -15.99 -7.39
C LEU A 197 -19.23 -15.43 -6.14
N ASP A 198 -18.45 -14.93 -5.18
CA ASP A 198 -18.98 -14.31 -3.97
C ASP A 198 -19.57 -12.91 -4.23
N LEU A 199 -19.13 -12.24 -5.29
CA LEU A 199 -19.66 -10.95 -5.72
C LEU A 199 -21.03 -11.09 -6.41
N ILE A 200 -21.25 -12.13 -7.24
CA ILE A 200 -22.47 -12.31 -8.06
C ILE A 200 -23.78 -12.10 -7.28
N PRO A 201 -24.00 -12.70 -6.09
CA PRO A 201 -25.24 -12.54 -5.32
C PRO A 201 -25.56 -11.09 -4.92
N THR A 202 -24.53 -10.24 -4.84
CA THR A 202 -24.67 -8.83 -4.47
C THR A 202 -25.08 -7.95 -5.67
N LEU A 203 -24.86 -8.44 -6.90
CA LEU A 203 -25.15 -7.70 -8.12
C LEU A 203 -26.65 -7.73 -8.43
N THR A 204 -27.28 -6.56 -8.37
CA THR A 204 -28.73 -6.41 -8.56
C THR A 204 -29.16 -6.84 -9.97
N GLN A 205 -28.31 -6.60 -10.97
CA GLN A 205 -28.53 -6.99 -12.36
C GLN A 205 -28.53 -8.51 -12.59
N LEU A 206 -27.82 -9.28 -11.77
CA LEU A 206 -27.73 -10.74 -11.88
C LEU A 206 -28.74 -11.47 -11.00
N LYS A 207 -29.67 -10.77 -10.33
CA LYS A 207 -30.68 -11.39 -9.46
C LYS A 207 -31.54 -12.47 -10.13
N LYS A 208 -31.72 -12.38 -11.46
CA LYS A 208 -32.50 -13.36 -12.24
C LYS A 208 -31.67 -14.55 -12.72
N LEU A 209 -30.34 -14.51 -12.55
CA LEU A 209 -29.46 -15.58 -12.97
C LEU A 209 -29.63 -16.79 -12.04
N GLU A 210 -29.90 -17.96 -12.60
CA GLU A 210 -29.97 -19.18 -11.81
C GLU A 210 -28.58 -19.57 -11.29
N LYS A 211 -28.51 -20.12 -10.08
CA LYS A 211 -27.24 -20.49 -9.43
C LYS A 211 -26.41 -21.47 -10.25
N MET A 212 -27.04 -22.32 -11.06
CA MET A 212 -26.33 -23.26 -11.94
C MET A 212 -25.48 -22.56 -13.01
N PHE A 213 -25.77 -21.30 -13.33
CA PHE A 213 -25.01 -20.50 -14.30
C PHE A 213 -23.90 -19.64 -13.67
N TYR A 214 -23.76 -19.62 -12.34
CA TYR A 214 -22.78 -18.75 -11.67
C TYR A 214 -21.35 -19.09 -12.04
N SER A 215 -21.01 -20.38 -12.09
CA SER A 215 -19.68 -20.85 -12.51
C SER A 215 -19.36 -20.44 -13.95
N PHE A 216 -20.32 -20.58 -14.87
CA PHE A 216 -20.16 -20.17 -16.26
C PHE A 216 -19.95 -18.66 -16.38
N TYR A 217 -20.76 -17.87 -15.69
CA TYR A 217 -20.61 -16.41 -15.68
C TYR A 217 -19.27 -15.98 -15.10
N SER A 218 -18.89 -16.54 -13.93
CA SER A 218 -17.61 -16.24 -13.28
C SER A 218 -16.44 -16.57 -14.21
N CYS A 219 -16.45 -17.74 -14.84
CA CYS A 219 -15.43 -18.14 -15.81
C CYS A 219 -15.31 -17.15 -16.97
N MET A 220 -16.44 -16.66 -17.52
CA MET A 220 -16.43 -15.66 -18.60
C MET A 220 -15.82 -14.33 -18.15
N VAL A 221 -16.19 -13.85 -16.95
CA VAL A 221 -15.65 -12.62 -16.38
C VAL A 221 -14.15 -12.76 -16.15
N VAL A 222 -13.71 -13.81 -15.44
CA VAL A 222 -12.29 -14.07 -15.16
C VAL A 222 -11.48 -14.10 -16.46
N ARG A 223 -11.95 -14.83 -17.48
CA ARG A 223 -11.26 -14.88 -18.79
C ARG A 223 -11.18 -13.53 -19.48
N LYS A 224 -12.20 -12.68 -19.39
CA LYS A 224 -12.14 -11.30 -19.92
C LYS A 224 -10.98 -10.54 -19.25
N PHE A 225 -10.88 -10.59 -17.92
CA PHE A 225 -9.80 -9.90 -17.19
C PHE A 225 -8.42 -10.44 -17.55
N PHE A 226 -8.22 -11.76 -17.52
CA PHE A 226 -6.93 -12.38 -17.83
C PHE A 226 -6.50 -12.15 -19.28
N PHE A 227 -7.44 -12.13 -20.23
CA PHE A 227 -7.15 -11.82 -21.63
C PHE A 227 -6.49 -10.44 -21.80
N TYR A 228 -6.97 -9.43 -21.05
CA TYR A 228 -6.45 -8.06 -21.16
C TYR A 228 -5.29 -7.76 -20.21
N LEU A 229 -5.28 -8.34 -19.01
CA LEU A 229 -4.32 -7.99 -17.95
C LEU A 229 -3.13 -8.96 -17.86
N ASP A 230 -3.20 -10.14 -18.48
CA ASP A 230 -2.11 -11.13 -18.50
C ASP A 230 -1.69 -11.50 -19.94
N PRO A 231 -1.15 -10.55 -20.72
CA PRO A 231 -0.76 -10.80 -22.11
C PRO A 231 0.35 -11.86 -22.24
N LEU A 232 1.15 -12.05 -21.19
CA LEU A 232 2.24 -13.04 -21.14
C LEU A 232 1.78 -14.41 -20.65
N ARG A 233 0.50 -14.59 -20.30
CA ARG A 233 -0.08 -15.85 -19.81
C ARG A 233 0.66 -16.42 -18.61
N THR A 234 1.02 -15.55 -17.67
CA THR A 234 1.66 -15.91 -16.41
C THR A 234 0.72 -16.63 -15.44
N GLY A 235 -0.59 -16.57 -15.68
CA GLY A 235 -1.63 -17.09 -14.79
C GLY A 235 -1.82 -16.22 -13.54
N LYS A 236 -1.32 -14.98 -13.56
CA LYS A 236 -1.42 -14.04 -12.44
C LYS A 236 -1.69 -12.62 -12.94
N ILE A 237 -2.61 -11.93 -12.27
CA ILE A 237 -2.91 -10.52 -12.53
C ILE A 237 -2.71 -9.69 -11.26
N ARG A 238 -2.20 -8.46 -11.39
CA ARG A 238 -1.99 -7.56 -10.24
C ARG A 238 -3.32 -6.97 -9.80
N ILE A 239 -3.57 -6.91 -8.49
CA ILE A 239 -4.77 -6.26 -7.92
C ILE A 239 -4.87 -4.79 -8.38
N ILE A 240 -3.74 -4.09 -8.48
CA ILE A 240 -3.69 -2.69 -8.92
C ILE A 240 -4.17 -2.54 -10.37
N ASP A 241 -3.85 -3.50 -11.24
CA ASP A 241 -4.28 -3.47 -12.64
C ASP A 241 -5.78 -3.74 -12.76
N ILE A 242 -6.32 -4.67 -11.95
CA ILE A 242 -7.76 -4.91 -11.85
C ILE A 242 -8.50 -3.63 -11.45
N LEU A 243 -7.99 -2.88 -10.47
CA LEU A 243 -8.60 -1.62 -10.02
C LEU A 243 -8.53 -0.51 -11.07
N SER A 244 -7.52 -0.54 -11.95
CA SER A 244 -7.25 0.53 -12.91
C SER A 244 -7.87 0.28 -14.29
N CYS A 245 -8.29 -0.95 -14.59
CA CYS A 245 -8.74 -1.34 -15.93
C CYS A 245 -10.16 -0.86 -16.30
N GLY A 246 -10.94 -0.35 -15.35
CA GLY A 246 -12.32 0.10 -15.56
C GLY A 246 -13.35 -1.02 -15.74
N PHE A 247 -12.94 -2.24 -16.12
CA PHE A 247 -13.86 -3.38 -16.30
C PHE A 247 -14.61 -3.77 -15.04
N LEU A 248 -14.02 -3.51 -13.86
CA LEU A 248 -14.68 -3.78 -12.60
C LEU A 248 -15.83 -2.79 -12.34
N ASP A 249 -15.70 -1.54 -12.77
CA ASP A 249 -16.80 -0.57 -12.71
C ASP A 249 -17.94 -1.02 -13.63
N GLU A 250 -17.63 -1.43 -14.88
CA GLU A 250 -18.62 -1.98 -15.83
C GLU A 250 -19.35 -3.23 -15.31
N LEU A 251 -18.70 -4.02 -14.44
CA LEU A 251 -19.29 -5.22 -13.86
C LEU A 251 -20.26 -4.89 -12.71
N LEU A 252 -20.02 -3.79 -12.01
CA LEU A 252 -20.79 -3.39 -10.83
C LEU A 252 -21.98 -2.48 -11.18
N GLU A 253 -21.92 -1.75 -12.29
CA GLU A 253 -23.04 -0.99 -12.88
C GLU A 253 -24.08 -1.93 -13.52
#